data_AF-A0A950R7Y9-F1
#
_entry.id   AF-A0A950R7Y9-F1
#
_cell.length_a   1.000
_cell.length_b   1.000
_cell.length_c   1.000
_cell.angle_alpha   90.00
_cell.angle_beta   90.00
_cell.angle_gamma   90.00
#
_symmetry.space_group_name_H-M   'P 1'
#
loop_
_entity.id
_entity.type
_entity.pdbx_description
1 polymer ?
#
loop_
_entity_poly.entity_id
_entity_poly.type
_entity_poly.pdbx_seq_one_letter_code
_entity_poly.pdbx_strand_id
1 'polypeptide(L)'
;MTGFFDFDADATPLTTVELDGLIPTHITLRSELNELEQRNIAAADRWAFSRKRDVISEPFLRGLHRRMFDGVWRWAGRYRTTERNLGIASYLIETSLRQLIEDARYWMANSAYSRDELALRFHHRLVAIHPFANGNGRWSRLAGDLLAVQQGNPRFTWGRAHLQSAVDVRRLYIAALRAADDHDLDPLIAFARS
;
A
#
# COMPACT_ATOMS: atom_id res chain seq x y z
N MET A 1 7.50 -29.14 6.51
CA MET A 1 8.75 -28.36 6.58
C MET A 1 8.37 -26.92 6.26
N THR A 2 8.03 -26.15 7.28
CA THR A 2 7.51 -24.77 7.17
C THR A 2 8.68 -23.82 6.91
N GLY A 3 8.64 -23.11 5.79
CA GLY A 3 9.73 -22.23 5.37
C GLY A 3 9.80 -20.93 6.17
N PHE A 4 10.98 -20.30 6.16
CA PHE A 4 11.33 -19.01 6.79
C PHE A 4 10.38 -17.82 6.50
N PHE A 5 9.41 -17.98 5.59
CA PHE A 5 8.56 -16.91 5.05
C PHE A 5 7.05 -17.06 5.35
N ASP A 6 6.63 -18.06 6.12
CA ASP A 6 5.20 -18.42 6.28
C ASP A 6 4.42 -17.67 7.37
N PHE A 7 5.03 -16.74 8.11
CA PHE A 7 4.42 -16.18 9.32
C PHE A 7 4.42 -14.65 9.40
N ASP A 8 4.20 -13.95 8.29
CA ASP A 8 3.56 -12.63 8.35
C ASP A 8 2.15 -12.76 7.81
N ALA A 9 1.15 -12.60 8.69
CA ALA A 9 -0.25 -12.48 8.26
C ALA A 9 -0.45 -11.28 7.31
N ASP A 10 0.51 -10.35 7.25
CA ASP A 10 0.57 -9.15 6.40
C ASP A 10 1.28 -9.36 5.05
N ALA A 11 2.11 -10.40 4.92
CA ALA A 11 2.94 -10.60 3.74
C ALA A 11 2.20 -11.42 2.69
N THR A 12 2.20 -10.94 1.44
CA THR A 12 1.82 -11.80 0.33
C THR A 12 2.89 -12.89 0.20
N PRO A 13 2.53 -14.18 0.17
CA PRO A 13 3.50 -15.25 0.01
C PRO A 13 4.34 -15.00 -1.25
N LEU A 14 5.66 -14.98 -1.09
CA LEU A 14 6.59 -14.74 -2.19
C LEU A 14 6.91 -16.06 -2.89
N THR A 15 7.03 -16.02 -4.22
CA THR A 15 7.57 -17.14 -5.00
C THR A 15 9.07 -17.28 -4.75
N THR A 16 9.64 -18.43 -5.08
CA THR A 16 11.10 -18.66 -4.97
C THR A 16 11.91 -17.59 -5.70
N VAL A 17 11.51 -17.22 -6.92
CA VAL A 17 12.17 -16.19 -7.72
C VAL A 17 12.14 -14.81 -7.05
N GLU A 18 11.07 -14.48 -6.33
CA GLU A 18 10.98 -13.19 -5.62
C GLU A 18 11.76 -13.21 -4.31
N LEU A 19 11.88 -14.39 -3.66
CA LEU A 19 12.74 -14.61 -2.51
C LEU A 19 14.23 -14.46 -2.88
N ASP A 20 14.63 -14.96 -4.06
CA ASP A 20 15.98 -14.72 -4.62
C ASP A 20 16.25 -13.23 -4.89
N GLY A 21 15.19 -12.42 -4.91
CA GLY A 21 15.25 -10.97 -4.97
C GLY A 21 15.71 -10.29 -3.68
N LEU A 22 15.91 -11.02 -2.57
CA LEU A 22 16.41 -10.46 -1.31
C LEU A 22 17.85 -9.95 -1.50
N ILE A 23 18.08 -8.68 -1.17
CA ILE A 23 19.39 -8.02 -1.31
C ILE A 23 20.29 -8.29 -0.08
N PRO A 24 19.82 -8.12 1.18
CA PRO A 24 20.66 -8.31 2.34
C PRO A 24 20.96 -9.80 2.55
N THR A 25 22.23 -10.17 2.39
CA THR A 25 22.69 -11.55 2.56
C THR A 25 22.90 -11.96 4.02
N HIS A 26 22.94 -10.98 4.93
CA HIS A 26 23.19 -11.19 6.37
C HIS A 26 21.91 -11.35 7.20
N ILE A 27 20.74 -11.15 6.60
CA ILE A 27 19.46 -11.28 7.30
C ILE A 27 19.13 -12.75 7.44
N THR A 28 18.97 -13.17 8.69
CA THR A 28 18.61 -14.56 9.04
C THR A 28 17.27 -14.62 9.76
N LEU A 29 16.86 -13.54 10.42
CA LEU A 29 15.60 -13.48 11.16
C LEU A 29 14.57 -12.62 10.43
N ARG A 30 13.30 -13.02 10.54
CA ARG A 30 12.18 -12.24 10.00
C ARG A 30 12.06 -10.86 10.65
N SER A 31 12.37 -10.73 11.93
CA SER A 31 12.39 -9.46 12.64
C SER A 31 13.40 -8.47 12.04
N GLU A 32 14.61 -8.94 11.69
CA GLU A 32 15.65 -8.13 11.05
C GLU A 32 15.19 -7.61 9.69
N LEU A 33 14.53 -8.47 8.90
CA LEU A 33 13.91 -8.08 7.62
C LEU A 33 12.86 -7.01 7.83
N ASN A 34 11.95 -7.22 8.78
CA ASN A 34 10.86 -6.28 9.08
C ASN A 34 11.41 -4.94 9.57
N GLU A 35 12.45 -4.93 10.40
CA GLU A 35 13.13 -3.70 10.85
C GLU A 35 13.80 -2.95 9.70
N LEU A 36 14.44 -3.65 8.77
CA LEU A 36 15.06 -3.02 7.60
C LEU A 36 14.00 -2.44 6.66
N GLU A 37 12.94 -3.19 6.35
CA GLU A 37 11.80 -2.68 5.58
C GLU A 37 11.20 -1.45 6.26
N GLN A 38 10.99 -1.48 7.58
CA GLN A 38 10.41 -0.36 8.31
C GLN A 38 11.31 0.88 8.29
N ARG A 39 12.64 0.73 8.37
CA ARG A 39 13.60 1.82 8.22
C ARG A 39 13.52 2.46 6.83
N ASN A 40 13.44 1.65 5.77
CA ASN A 40 13.32 2.15 4.40
C ASN A 40 11.98 2.85 4.17
N ILE A 41 10.88 2.28 4.68
CA ILE A 41 9.56 2.89 4.62
C ILE A 41 9.54 4.25 5.32
N ALA A 42 10.14 4.37 6.50
CA ALA A 42 10.25 5.65 7.21
C ALA A 42 11.08 6.68 6.44
N ALA A 43 12.13 6.26 5.74
CA ALA A 43 12.91 7.15 4.86
C ALA A 43 12.11 7.57 3.62
N ALA A 44 11.36 6.65 3.01
CA ALA A 44 10.48 6.93 1.87
C ALA A 44 9.34 7.89 2.26
N ASP A 45 8.75 7.73 3.45
CA ASP A 45 7.73 8.61 4.01
C ASP A 45 8.25 10.06 4.11
N ARG A 46 9.40 10.26 4.76
CA ARG A 46 10.06 11.58 4.84
C ARG A 46 10.33 12.17 3.46
N TRP A 47 10.80 11.37 2.50
CA TRP A 47 11.05 11.82 1.13
C TRP A 47 9.76 12.21 0.39
N ALA A 48 8.67 11.47 0.61
CA ALA A 48 7.41 11.70 -0.06
C ALA A 48 6.77 13.01 0.42
N PHE A 49 6.82 13.28 1.72
CA PHE A 49 6.27 14.50 2.34
C PHE A 49 7.20 15.71 2.31
N SER A 50 8.47 15.59 1.91
CA SER A 50 9.43 16.71 1.95
C SER A 50 9.10 17.88 1.00
N ARG A 51 8.24 17.64 0.00
CA ARG A 51 7.77 18.66 -0.94
C ARG A 51 6.51 18.19 -1.65
N LYS A 52 5.77 19.12 -2.27
CA LYS A 52 4.64 18.77 -3.13
C LYS A 52 5.09 17.96 -4.34
N ARG A 53 4.33 16.92 -4.70
CA ARG A 53 4.58 16.00 -5.81
C ARG A 53 3.25 15.67 -6.48
N ASP A 54 3.31 15.12 -7.70
CA ASP A 54 2.13 14.53 -8.34
C ASP A 54 1.94 13.10 -7.83
N VAL A 55 1.17 12.95 -6.75
CA VAL A 55 1.03 11.67 -6.03
C VAL A 55 0.13 10.66 -6.76
N ILE A 56 -0.62 11.14 -7.76
CA ILE A 56 -1.50 10.36 -8.64
C ILE A 56 -0.88 10.25 -10.04
N SER A 57 0.39 9.87 -10.09
CA SER A 57 1.10 9.56 -11.33
C SER A 57 1.79 8.21 -11.22
N GLU A 58 1.79 7.44 -12.31
CA GLU A 58 2.43 6.12 -12.34
C GLU A 58 3.93 6.19 -11.96
N PRO A 59 4.73 7.15 -12.47
CA PRO A 59 6.13 7.26 -12.08
C PRO A 59 6.31 7.53 -10.58
N PHE A 60 5.43 8.33 -9.98
CA PHE A 60 5.46 8.57 -8.54
C PHE A 60 5.12 7.31 -7.76
N LEU A 61 4.02 6.63 -8.12
CA LEU A 61 3.54 5.44 -7.45
C LEU A 61 4.56 4.30 -7.46
N ARG A 62 5.20 4.05 -8.62
CA ARG A 62 6.31 3.10 -8.75
C ARG A 62 7.55 3.56 -7.98
N GLY A 63 7.88 4.85 -8.06
CA GLY A 63 9.01 5.45 -7.36
C GLY A 63 8.86 5.40 -5.83
N LEU A 64 7.64 5.57 -5.32
CA LEU A 64 7.30 5.46 -3.91
C LEU A 64 7.56 4.03 -3.42
N HIS A 65 7.00 3.03 -4.10
CA HIS A 65 7.28 1.63 -3.77
C HIS A 65 8.77 1.31 -3.88
N ARG A 66 9.46 1.79 -4.92
CA ARG A 66 10.90 1.57 -5.07
C ARG A 66 11.65 2.05 -3.82
N ARG A 67 11.42 3.28 -3.38
CA ARG A 67 12.11 3.85 -2.21
C ARG A 67 11.77 3.16 -0.89
N MET A 68 10.58 2.56 -0.80
CA MET A 68 10.19 1.79 0.37
C MET A 68 10.95 0.47 0.49
N PHE A 69 11.43 -0.10 -0.61
CA PHE A 69 11.89 -1.49 -0.66
C PHE A 69 13.22 -1.72 -1.42
N ASP A 70 13.84 -0.72 -2.04
CA ASP A 70 15.03 -0.88 -2.89
C ASP A 70 16.30 -1.30 -2.15
N GLY A 71 16.39 -1.03 -0.85
CA GLY A 71 17.44 -1.59 0.02
C GLY A 71 17.18 -3.02 0.49
N VAL A 72 16.03 -3.61 0.16
CA VAL A 72 15.62 -4.95 0.62
C VAL A 72 15.38 -5.90 -0.55
N TRP A 73 14.69 -5.45 -1.59
CA TRP A 73 14.17 -6.28 -2.66
C TRP A 73 14.58 -5.74 -4.05
N ARG A 74 15.16 -6.59 -4.89
CA ARG A 74 15.54 -6.25 -6.28
C ARG A 74 14.35 -5.87 -7.16
N TRP A 75 13.17 -6.40 -6.86
CA TRP A 75 11.93 -6.12 -7.58
C TRP A 75 11.24 -4.82 -7.13
N ALA A 76 11.81 -4.07 -6.18
CA ALA A 76 11.21 -2.84 -5.69
C ALA A 76 10.88 -1.84 -6.83
N GLY A 77 9.60 -1.48 -6.93
CA GLY A 77 9.08 -0.54 -7.95
C GLY A 77 8.79 -1.19 -9.31
N ARG A 78 8.91 -2.53 -9.42
CA ARG A 78 8.52 -3.32 -10.59
C ARG A 78 7.22 -4.06 -10.29
N TYR A 79 6.29 -4.02 -11.23
CA TYR A 79 5.06 -4.78 -11.10
C TYR A 79 5.34 -6.28 -11.12
N ARG A 80 4.52 -7.03 -10.40
CA ARG A 80 4.60 -8.49 -10.43
C ARG A 80 4.17 -9.00 -11.80
N THR A 81 4.81 -10.08 -12.22
CA THR A 81 4.44 -10.86 -13.42
C THR A 81 3.85 -12.22 -13.04
N THR A 82 3.75 -12.49 -11.74
CA THR A 82 3.21 -13.72 -11.16
C THR A 82 1.79 -13.49 -10.67
N GLU A 83 0.95 -14.51 -10.81
CA GLU A 83 -0.41 -14.48 -10.29
C GLU A 83 -0.46 -14.68 -8.78
N ARG A 84 -1.51 -14.12 -8.17
CA ARG A 84 -1.72 -14.06 -6.72
C ARG A 84 -3.17 -14.37 -6.39
N ASN A 85 -3.40 -14.87 -5.17
CA ASN A 85 -4.74 -14.99 -4.61
C ASN A 85 -5.37 -13.62 -4.28
N LEU A 86 -4.54 -12.56 -4.24
CA LEU A 86 -4.95 -11.19 -3.96
C LEU A 86 -4.66 -10.31 -5.17
N GLY A 87 -5.62 -9.45 -5.50
CA GLY A 87 -5.53 -8.49 -6.59
C GLY A 87 -5.96 -9.04 -7.94
N ILE A 88 -5.77 -8.24 -8.98
CA ILE A 88 -6.19 -8.56 -10.35
C ILE A 88 -5.15 -9.42 -11.09
N ALA A 89 -5.45 -9.88 -12.30
CA ALA A 89 -4.46 -10.60 -13.10
C ALA A 89 -3.24 -9.72 -13.41
N SER A 90 -2.03 -10.29 -13.39
CA SER A 90 -0.77 -9.52 -13.50
C SER A 90 -0.69 -8.69 -14.79
N TYR A 91 -1.18 -9.24 -15.90
CA TYR A 91 -1.21 -8.55 -17.20
C TYR A 91 -2.20 -7.38 -17.27
N LEU A 92 -3.10 -7.22 -16.30
CA LEU A 92 -4.04 -6.10 -16.21
C LEU A 92 -3.51 -4.94 -15.34
N ILE A 93 -2.42 -5.14 -14.60
CA ILE A 93 -1.93 -4.17 -13.60
C ILE A 93 -1.74 -2.77 -14.18
N GLU A 94 -1.01 -2.66 -15.29
CA GLU A 94 -0.68 -1.35 -15.88
C GLU A 94 -1.94 -0.62 -16.36
N THR A 95 -2.85 -1.34 -17.03
CA THR A 95 -4.10 -0.78 -17.54
C THR A 95 -5.01 -0.33 -16.41
N SER A 96 -5.20 -1.16 -15.39
CA SER A 96 -6.06 -0.84 -14.24
C SER A 96 -5.49 0.29 -13.38
N LEU A 97 -4.16 0.38 -13.24
CA LEU A 97 -3.54 1.48 -12.52
C LEU A 97 -3.67 2.80 -13.28
N ARG A 98 -3.52 2.77 -14.62
CA ARG A 98 -3.76 3.94 -15.46
C ARG A 98 -5.20 4.40 -15.35
N GLN A 99 -6.16 3.49 -15.42
CA GLN A 99 -7.57 3.81 -15.23
C GLN A 99 -7.84 4.44 -13.85
N LEU A 100 -7.27 3.86 -12.77
CA LEU A 100 -7.39 4.43 -11.43
C LEU A 100 -6.80 5.85 -11.34
N ILE A 101 -5.66 6.09 -11.98
CA ILE A 101 -5.05 7.44 -12.02
C ILE A 101 -5.99 8.44 -12.70
N GLU A 102 -6.55 8.09 -13.86
CA GLU A 102 -7.48 8.97 -14.58
C GLU A 102 -8.77 9.20 -13.78
N ASP A 103 -9.31 8.14 -13.17
CA ASP A 103 -10.48 8.25 -12.30
C ASP A 103 -10.21 9.18 -11.11
N ALA A 104 -9.04 9.06 -10.45
CA ALA A 104 -8.67 9.93 -9.34
C ALA A 104 -8.52 11.39 -9.78
N ARG A 105 -7.94 11.65 -10.98
CA ARG A 105 -7.88 13.00 -11.57
C ARG A 105 -9.27 13.55 -11.82
N TYR A 106 -10.17 12.73 -12.36
CA TYR A 106 -11.55 13.12 -12.61
C TYR A 106 -12.30 13.44 -11.31
N TRP A 107 -12.18 12.60 -10.28
CA TRP A 107 -12.81 12.83 -8.97
C TRP A 107 -12.35 14.14 -8.34
N MET A 108 -11.05 14.45 -8.44
CA MET A 108 -10.47 15.71 -7.95
C MET A 108 -11.00 16.92 -8.72
N ALA A 109 -11.05 16.84 -10.05
CA ALA A 109 -11.48 17.96 -10.90
C ALA A 109 -12.96 18.30 -10.71
N ASN A 110 -13.80 17.30 -10.41
CA ASN A 110 -15.25 17.46 -10.33
C ASN A 110 -15.78 17.49 -8.89
N SER A 111 -14.91 17.42 -7.88
CA SER A 111 -15.31 17.29 -6.47
C SER A 111 -16.34 16.17 -6.25
N ALA A 112 -16.14 15.03 -6.94
CA ALA A 112 -17.12 13.94 -6.98
C ALA A 112 -17.36 13.28 -5.62
N TYR A 113 -16.39 13.38 -4.72
CA TYR A 113 -16.41 12.81 -3.38
C TYR A 113 -15.84 13.80 -2.36
N SER A 114 -16.11 13.55 -1.08
CA SER A 114 -15.37 14.22 -0.02
C SER A 114 -13.86 13.94 -0.15
N ARG A 115 -13.02 14.84 0.37
CA ARG A 115 -11.56 14.71 0.28
C ARG A 115 -11.04 13.41 0.93
N ASP A 116 -11.69 12.95 2.00
CA ASP A 116 -11.35 11.70 2.68
C ASP A 116 -11.78 10.48 1.86
N GLU A 117 -13.03 10.49 1.40
CA GLU A 117 -13.54 9.40 0.57
C GLU A 117 -12.73 9.26 -0.72
N LEU A 118 -12.36 10.37 -1.37
CA LEU A 118 -11.51 10.35 -2.56
C LEU A 118 -10.17 9.65 -2.28
N ALA A 119 -9.49 10.04 -1.21
CA ALA A 119 -8.20 9.47 -0.84
C ALA A 119 -8.30 7.98 -0.44
N LEU A 120 -9.39 7.60 0.23
CA LEU A 120 -9.62 6.21 0.65
C LEU A 120 -10.13 5.32 -0.46
N ARG A 121 -10.92 5.84 -1.39
CA ARG A 121 -11.32 5.14 -2.63
C ARG A 121 -10.11 4.90 -3.53
N PHE A 122 -9.19 5.87 -3.61
CA PHE A 122 -7.90 5.69 -4.28
C PHE A 122 -7.07 4.60 -3.59
N HIS A 123 -6.89 4.69 -2.27
CA HIS A 123 -6.21 3.66 -1.47
C HIS A 123 -6.78 2.26 -1.68
N HIS A 124 -8.10 2.11 -1.54
CA HIS A 124 -8.83 0.84 -1.66
C HIS A 124 -8.61 0.22 -3.04
N ARG A 125 -8.74 1.00 -4.11
CA ARG A 125 -8.47 0.49 -5.47
C ARG A 125 -7.01 0.15 -5.71
N LEU A 126 -6.04 0.83 -5.08
CA LEU A 126 -4.63 0.40 -5.13
C LEU A 126 -4.43 -0.97 -4.46
N VAL A 127 -5.12 -1.21 -3.32
CA VAL A 127 -5.12 -2.52 -2.65
C VAL A 127 -5.75 -3.58 -3.55
N ALA A 128 -6.88 -3.28 -4.20
CA ALA A 128 -7.56 -4.19 -5.10
C ALA A 128 -6.76 -4.51 -6.38
N ILE A 129 -5.93 -3.58 -6.88
CA ILE A 129 -5.03 -3.87 -8.01
C ILE A 129 -3.87 -4.77 -7.56
N HIS A 130 -3.34 -4.55 -6.35
CA HIS A 130 -2.22 -5.31 -5.75
C HIS A 130 -1.00 -5.47 -6.71
N PRO A 131 -0.38 -4.36 -7.15
CA PRO A 131 0.53 -4.35 -8.29
C PRO A 131 1.92 -4.93 -8.03
N PHE A 132 2.38 -5.01 -6.79
CA PHE A 132 3.74 -5.45 -6.43
C PHE A 132 3.75 -6.85 -5.80
N ALA A 133 4.93 -7.49 -5.75
CA ALA A 133 5.08 -8.81 -5.15
C ALA A 133 4.74 -8.82 -3.65
N ASN A 134 5.13 -7.79 -2.92
CA ASN A 134 4.78 -7.57 -1.51
C ASN A 134 4.79 -6.06 -1.22
N GLY A 135 4.33 -5.65 -0.03
CA GLY A 135 4.35 -4.25 0.39
C GLY A 135 3.15 -3.41 -0.03
N ASN A 136 2.19 -3.97 -0.80
CA ASN A 136 1.03 -3.26 -1.34
C ASN A 136 0.18 -2.55 -0.26
N GLY A 137 -0.06 -3.18 0.89
CA GLY A 137 -0.82 -2.54 1.97
C GLY A 137 -0.10 -1.34 2.59
N ARG A 138 1.21 -1.43 2.81
CA ARG A 138 2.02 -0.32 3.36
C ARG A 138 2.14 0.81 2.34
N TRP A 139 2.35 0.47 1.07
CA TRP A 139 2.48 1.41 -0.03
C TRP A 139 1.17 2.15 -0.31
N SER A 140 0.05 1.44 -0.39
CA SER A 140 -1.27 2.04 -0.65
C SER A 140 -1.72 2.95 0.50
N ARG A 141 -1.44 2.62 1.78
CA ARG A 141 -1.74 3.52 2.91
C ARG A 141 -0.95 4.83 2.81
N LEU A 142 0.34 4.73 2.48
CA LEU A 142 1.18 5.92 2.29
C LEU A 142 0.70 6.76 1.09
N ALA A 143 0.29 6.12 -0.01
CA ALA A 143 -0.31 6.82 -1.15
C ALA A 143 -1.62 7.54 -0.77
N GLY A 144 -2.47 6.90 0.04
CA GLY A 144 -3.68 7.50 0.60
C GLY A 144 -3.40 8.71 1.48
N ASP A 145 -2.44 8.61 2.41
CA ASP A 145 -2.01 9.73 3.25
C ASP A 145 -1.53 10.92 2.41
N LEU A 146 -0.71 10.64 1.39
CA LEU A 146 -0.16 11.66 0.50
C LEU A 146 -1.27 12.38 -0.27
N LEU A 147 -2.27 11.64 -0.77
CA LEU A 147 -3.41 12.22 -1.47
C LEU A 147 -4.27 13.06 -0.51
N ALA A 148 -4.56 12.57 0.69
CA ALA A 148 -5.29 13.33 1.71
C ALA A 148 -4.59 14.66 2.04
N VAL A 149 -3.27 14.63 2.27
CA VAL A 149 -2.47 15.84 2.53
C VAL A 149 -2.45 16.78 1.33
N GLN A 150 -2.35 16.25 0.10
CA GLN A 150 -2.43 17.07 -1.10
C GLN A 150 -3.81 17.75 -1.27
N GLN A 151 -4.88 17.11 -0.80
CA GLN A 151 -6.22 17.70 -0.73
C GLN A 151 -6.41 18.65 0.46
N GLY A 152 -5.40 18.85 1.32
CA GLY A 152 -5.47 19.75 2.48
C GLY A 152 -6.07 19.13 3.74
N ASN A 153 -6.21 17.80 3.79
CA ASN A 153 -6.62 17.07 4.98
C ASN A 153 -5.39 16.54 5.74
N PRO A 154 -5.48 16.30 7.05
CA PRO A 154 -4.41 15.64 7.79
C PRO A 154 -4.26 14.19 7.32
N ARG A 155 -3.08 13.60 7.60
CA ARG A 155 -2.84 12.16 7.42
C ARG A 155 -3.88 11.32 8.16
N PHE A 156 -4.13 10.12 7.66
CA PHE A 156 -5.00 9.17 8.35
C PHE A 156 -4.29 8.58 9.57
N THR A 157 -5.07 8.25 10.59
CA THR A 157 -4.58 7.59 11.80
C THR A 157 -4.47 6.07 11.60
N TRP A 158 -5.26 5.51 10.67
CA TRP A 158 -5.30 4.07 10.37
C TRP A 158 -5.55 3.21 11.62
N GLY A 159 -6.48 3.64 12.49
CA GLY A 159 -6.81 2.94 13.73
C GLY A 159 -5.77 3.07 14.85
N ARG A 160 -4.72 3.88 14.67
CA ARG A 160 -3.65 4.05 15.68
C ARG A 160 -4.06 4.82 16.93
N ALA A 161 -5.17 5.57 16.90
CA ALA A 161 -5.66 6.28 18.09
C ALA A 161 -6.42 5.36 19.05
N HIS A 162 -6.76 4.13 18.64
CA HIS A 162 -7.31 3.11 19.53
C HIS A 162 -6.22 2.41 20.35
N LEU A 163 -6.42 2.25 21.66
CA LEU A 163 -5.57 1.48 22.59
C LEU A 163 -5.70 -0.05 22.39
N GLN A 164 -5.91 -0.49 21.16
CA GLN A 164 -6.13 -1.89 20.80
C GLN A 164 -4.83 -2.59 20.40
N SER A 165 -4.82 -3.92 20.47
CA SER A 165 -3.67 -4.69 19.99
C SER A 165 -3.52 -4.53 18.46
N ALA A 166 -2.30 -4.71 17.95
CA ALA A 166 -2.04 -4.66 16.51
C ALA A 166 -2.89 -5.66 15.71
N VAL A 167 -3.24 -6.80 16.32
CA VAL A 167 -4.10 -7.83 15.74
C VAL A 167 -5.54 -7.31 15.58
N ASP A 168 -6.06 -6.62 16.58
CA ASP A 168 -7.42 -6.06 16.55
C ASP A 168 -7.54 -4.96 15.51
N VAL A 169 -6.56 -4.04 15.47
CA VAL A 169 -6.51 -2.97 14.46
C VAL A 169 -6.49 -3.55 13.04
N ARG A 170 -5.72 -4.62 12.81
CA ARG A 170 -5.70 -5.32 11.51
C ARG A 170 -7.05 -5.93 11.17
N ARG A 171 -7.70 -6.62 12.12
CA ARG A 171 -9.01 -7.24 11.88
C ARG A 171 -10.05 -6.18 11.49
N LEU A 172 -10.06 -5.03 12.17
CA LEU A 172 -10.94 -3.92 11.85
C LEU A 172 -10.64 -3.34 10.46
N TYR A 173 -9.37 -3.15 10.12
CA TYR A 173 -8.98 -2.70 8.79
C TYR A 173 -9.45 -3.65 7.68
N ILE A 174 -9.26 -4.96 7.85
CA ILE A 174 -9.69 -5.95 6.85
C ILE A 174 -11.22 -5.97 6.75
N ALA A 175 -11.94 -5.89 7.86
CA ALA A 175 -13.40 -5.80 7.85
C ALA A 175 -13.88 -4.55 7.09
N ALA A 176 -13.21 -3.41 7.29
CA ALA A 176 -13.52 -2.18 6.59
C ALA A 176 -13.20 -2.24 5.08
N LEU A 177 -12.11 -2.91 4.68
CA LEU A 177 -11.81 -3.15 3.26
C LEU A 177 -12.88 -4.03 2.61
N ARG A 178 -13.36 -5.08 3.30
CA ARG A 178 -14.43 -5.96 2.79
C ARG A 178 -15.74 -5.22 2.59
N ALA A 179 -16.11 -4.33 3.51
CA ALA A 179 -17.27 -3.47 3.31
C ALA A 179 -17.09 -2.56 2.07
N ALA A 180 -15.89 -2.02 1.88
CA ALA A 180 -15.56 -1.20 0.71
C ALA A 180 -15.58 -1.99 -0.61
N ASP A 181 -15.28 -3.30 -0.58
CA ASP A 181 -15.46 -4.19 -1.75
C ASP A 181 -16.94 -4.27 -2.18
N ASP A 182 -17.87 -4.18 -1.21
CA ASP A 182 -19.32 -4.11 -1.43
C ASP A 182 -19.84 -2.68 -1.66
N HIS A 183 -18.94 -1.74 -1.99
CA HIS A 183 -19.21 -0.32 -2.26
C HIS A 183 -19.59 0.53 -1.03
N ASP A 184 -19.48 -0.03 0.18
CA ASP A 184 -19.65 0.70 1.43
C ASP A 184 -18.30 1.21 1.97
N LEU A 185 -17.95 2.46 1.66
CA LEU A 185 -16.70 3.07 2.10
C LEU A 185 -16.75 3.62 3.54
N ASP A 186 -17.94 3.77 4.14
CA ASP A 186 -18.08 4.44 5.42
C ASP A 186 -17.28 3.76 6.54
N PRO A 187 -17.26 2.42 6.66
CA PRO A 187 -16.41 1.73 7.63
C PRO A 187 -14.92 2.02 7.45
N LEU A 188 -14.46 2.16 6.21
CA LEU A 188 -13.06 2.46 5.90
C LEU A 188 -12.71 3.91 6.24
N ILE A 189 -13.62 4.85 5.97
CA ILE A 189 -13.48 6.26 6.36
C ILE A 189 -13.40 6.39 7.89
N ALA A 190 -14.34 5.76 8.60
CA ALA A 190 -14.37 5.76 10.06
C ALA A 190 -13.07 5.18 10.64
N PHE A 191 -12.65 4.00 10.17
CA PHE A 191 -11.40 3.36 10.62
C PHE A 191 -10.15 4.21 10.32
N ALA A 192 -10.07 4.81 9.14
CA ALA A 192 -8.91 5.59 8.75
C ALA A 192 -8.77 6.89 9.56
N ARG A 193 -9.87 7.39 10.12
CA ARG A 193 -9.94 8.59 10.96
C ARG A 193 -10.00 8.33 12.46
N SER A 194 -10.07 7.07 12.88
CA SER A 194 -10.23 6.67 14.29
C SER A 194 -8.95 6.67 15.11
#